data_AF-A0AAE8W578-F1
#
_entry.id   AF-A0AAE8W578-F1
#
_cell.length_a   1.000
_cell.length_b   1.000
_cell.length_c   1.000
_cell.angle_alpha   90.00
_cell.angle_beta   90.00
_cell.angle_gamma   90.00
#
_symmetry.space_group_name_H-M   'P 1'
#
loop_
_entity.id
_entity.type
_entity.pdbx_description
1 polymer ?
#
loop_
_entity_poly.entity_id
_entity_poly.type
_entity_poly.pdbx_seq_one_letter_code
_entity_poly.pdbx_strand_id
1 'polypeptide(L)'
;MVVQNEGVTTGALDAGAVAEPWETGTFAEPLNYLFQHVRLQGRDGPPTNAEVAAATGNAESTIQQLRSGKKPNPTMKTIVALATFFQVSPGFFFDKRVARRDMEKHEAPTDAEKRLVAAMRSRGVRRIALRANGLSPESLKMLEAVISTARVADGLSPETVEDDLDLSE
;
A
#
# COMPACT_ATOMS: atom_id res chain seq x y z
N MET A 1 20.88 -35.44 43.29
CA MET A 1 19.53 -35.80 42.79
C MET A 1 18.60 -34.67 43.24
N VAL A 2 18.13 -33.72 42.44
CA VAL A 2 18.07 -33.50 40.98
C VAL A 2 18.10 -31.98 40.76
N VAL A 3 19.06 -31.56 39.94
CA VAL A 3 19.00 -30.59 38.83
C VAL A 3 18.52 -29.15 39.09
N GLN A 4 19.53 -28.25 39.04
CA GLN A 4 19.44 -26.86 38.61
C GLN A 4 18.88 -26.76 37.18
N ASN A 5 17.94 -25.85 36.92
CA ASN A 5 17.54 -25.51 35.56
C ASN A 5 18.16 -24.16 35.18
N GLU A 6 19.30 -24.22 34.49
CA GLU A 6 19.87 -23.15 33.69
C GLU A 6 19.49 -23.38 32.22
N GLY A 7 19.07 -22.32 31.55
CA GLY A 7 18.70 -22.31 30.13
C GLY A 7 18.13 -20.94 29.75
N VAL A 8 18.95 -19.89 29.60
CA VAL A 8 19.77 -19.55 28.43
C VAL A 8 18.92 -18.95 27.28
N THR A 9 18.99 -17.61 27.24
CA THR A 9 19.23 -16.72 26.08
C THR A 9 18.15 -16.38 25.05
N THR A 10 18.11 -15.05 24.82
CA THR A 10 18.17 -14.37 23.51
C THR A 10 16.85 -13.99 22.82
N GLY A 11 16.81 -12.71 22.44
CA GLY A 11 15.77 -12.04 21.69
C GLY A 11 15.65 -10.60 22.18
N ALA A 12 16.76 -9.84 22.17
CA ALA A 12 16.93 -8.78 21.18
C ALA A 12 15.72 -7.82 21.18
N LEU A 13 15.89 -6.69 21.86
CA LEU A 13 15.03 -5.53 21.77
C LEU A 13 14.91 -5.15 20.29
N ASP A 14 13.77 -5.50 19.70
CA ASP A 14 13.38 -5.11 18.35
C ASP A 14 13.08 -3.61 18.36
N ALA A 15 14.13 -2.82 18.16
CA ALA A 15 14.04 -1.39 17.92
C ALA A 15 13.55 -1.19 16.48
N GLY A 16 12.23 -1.19 16.27
CA GLY A 16 11.67 -0.80 14.97
C GLY A 16 10.29 -1.35 14.59
N ALA A 17 9.66 -2.21 15.39
CA ALA A 17 8.28 -2.61 15.12
C ALA A 17 7.34 -1.43 15.42
N VAL A 18 7.09 -0.58 14.42
CA VAL A 18 5.98 0.36 14.44
C VAL A 18 4.72 -0.43 14.73
N ALA A 19 4.15 -0.27 15.93
CA ALA A 19 2.91 -0.93 16.29
C ALA A 19 1.88 -0.62 15.21
N GLU A 20 1.30 -1.67 14.61
CA GLU A 20 0.33 -1.51 13.55
C GLU A 20 -0.85 -0.65 14.05
N PRO A 21 -1.46 0.20 13.21
CA PRO A 21 -2.48 1.19 13.61
C PRO A 21 -3.68 0.64 14.39
N TRP A 22 -3.86 -0.67 14.42
CA TRP A 22 -4.96 -1.39 15.07
C TRP A 22 -4.55 -2.09 16.38
N GLU A 23 -3.31 -1.92 16.86
CA GLU A 23 -2.82 -2.61 18.07
C GLU A 23 -3.08 -1.84 19.37
N THR A 24 -3.26 -0.52 19.32
CA THR A 24 -3.52 0.30 20.51
C THR A 24 -4.97 0.30 20.98
N GLY A 25 -5.88 -0.28 20.18
CA GLY A 25 -7.30 -0.39 20.53
C GLY A 25 -8.10 0.90 20.43
N THR A 26 -7.57 1.96 19.81
CA THR A 26 -8.27 3.24 19.63
C THR A 26 -8.74 3.46 18.19
N PHE A 27 -9.89 4.10 18.01
CA PHE A 27 -10.40 4.49 16.67
C PHE A 27 -9.51 5.56 15.99
N ALA A 28 -8.74 6.30 16.79
CA ALA A 28 -7.96 7.44 16.33
C ALA A 28 -6.81 7.03 15.40
N GLU A 29 -6.13 5.92 15.70
CA GLU A 29 -4.98 5.47 14.93
C GLU A 29 -5.33 4.96 13.53
N PRO A 30 -6.29 4.04 13.33
CA PRO A 30 -6.70 3.64 11.99
C PRO A 30 -7.22 4.84 11.19
N LEU A 31 -7.91 5.77 11.84
CA LEU A 31 -8.35 7.01 11.18
C LEU A 31 -7.17 7.86 10.73
N ASN A 32 -6.18 8.10 11.60
CA ASN A 32 -5.00 8.88 11.24
C ASN A 32 -4.17 8.19 10.14
N TYR A 33 -4.12 6.87 10.13
CA TYR A 33 -3.50 6.10 9.05
C TYR A 33 -4.17 6.41 7.71
N LEU A 34 -5.50 6.37 7.64
CA LEU A 34 -6.25 6.68 6.42
C LEU A 34 -5.98 8.11 5.92
N PHE A 35 -5.88 9.09 6.84
CA PHE A 35 -5.52 10.46 6.48
C PHE A 35 -4.12 10.58 5.86
N GLN A 36 -3.19 9.72 6.23
CA GLN A 36 -1.79 9.78 5.76
C GLN A 36 -1.58 8.99 4.47
N HIS A 37 -2.21 7.81 4.35
CA HIS A 37 -1.89 6.83 3.30
C HIS A 37 -2.91 6.81 2.17
N VAL A 38 -4.19 7.12 2.42
CA VAL A 38 -5.20 7.09 1.36
C VAL A 38 -5.12 8.35 0.51
N ARG A 39 -4.77 8.16 -0.76
CA ARG A 39 -4.85 9.18 -1.81
C ARG A 39 -6.18 9.08 -2.53
N LEU A 40 -7.07 10.06 -2.31
CA LEU A 40 -8.30 10.14 -3.09
C LEU A 40 -7.99 10.58 -4.53
N GLN A 41 -8.62 9.92 -5.50
CA GLN A 41 -8.39 10.16 -6.92
C GLN A 41 -8.60 11.63 -7.30
N GLY A 42 -7.66 12.20 -8.07
CA GLY A 42 -7.74 13.58 -8.54
C GLY A 42 -7.31 14.65 -7.53
N ARG A 43 -6.61 14.27 -6.44
CA ARG A 43 -6.08 15.22 -5.46
C ARG A 43 -4.61 14.99 -5.16
N ASP A 44 -3.91 16.10 -4.96
CA ASP A 44 -2.56 16.13 -4.41
C ASP A 44 -2.63 16.44 -2.91
N GLY A 45 -2.20 15.50 -2.08
CA GLY A 45 -2.09 15.69 -0.63
C GLY A 45 -3.12 14.94 0.23
N PRO A 46 -2.90 14.90 1.55
CA PRO A 46 -3.81 14.24 2.50
C PRO A 46 -5.11 15.04 2.68
N PRO A 47 -6.27 14.39 2.93
CA PRO A 47 -7.52 15.09 3.20
C PRO A 47 -7.42 16.01 4.42
N THR A 48 -8.15 17.13 4.38
CA THR A 48 -8.29 18.01 5.56
C THR A 48 -9.50 17.62 6.40
N ASN A 49 -9.53 18.02 7.68
CA ASN A 49 -10.67 17.74 8.55
C ASN A 49 -11.97 18.37 8.03
N ALA A 50 -11.90 19.58 7.45
CA ALA A 50 -13.03 20.28 6.87
C ALA A 50 -13.65 19.50 5.69
N GLU A 51 -12.81 18.92 4.82
CA GLU A 51 -13.28 18.10 3.70
C GLU A 51 -13.98 16.82 4.18
N VAL A 52 -13.37 16.11 5.12
CA VAL A 52 -13.96 14.89 5.69
C VAL A 52 -15.27 15.23 6.41
N ALA A 53 -15.32 16.35 7.13
CA ALA A 53 -16.51 16.83 7.81
C ALA A 53 -17.65 17.10 6.81
N ALA A 54 -17.36 17.83 5.73
CA ALA A 54 -18.33 18.14 4.68
C ALA A 54 -18.86 16.86 4.01
N ALA A 55 -17.98 15.91 3.67
CA ALA A 55 -18.37 14.68 2.99
C ALA A 55 -19.15 13.71 3.89
N THR A 56 -18.88 13.74 5.21
CA THR A 56 -19.52 12.83 6.17
C THR A 56 -20.74 13.44 6.88
N GLY A 57 -21.01 14.73 6.67
CA GLY A 57 -22.07 15.47 7.36
C GLY A 57 -21.80 15.63 8.87
N ASN A 58 -20.53 15.62 9.28
CA ASN A 58 -20.11 15.86 10.67
C ASN A 58 -19.54 17.28 10.81
N ALA A 59 -19.45 17.78 12.04
CA ALA A 59 -18.70 19.00 12.30
C ALA A 59 -17.19 18.73 12.23
N GLU A 60 -16.40 19.71 11.77
CA GLU A 60 -14.94 19.60 11.71
C GLU A 60 -14.32 19.27 13.09
N SER A 61 -14.86 19.88 14.14
CA SER A 61 -14.48 19.60 15.53
C SER A 61 -14.70 18.14 15.92
N THR A 62 -15.71 17.47 15.36
CA THR A 62 -15.97 16.05 15.59
C THR A 62 -14.88 15.19 14.96
N ILE A 63 -14.45 15.51 13.73
CA ILE A 63 -13.35 14.81 13.06
C ILE A 63 -12.04 15.00 13.85
N GLN A 64 -11.76 16.22 14.32
CA GLN A 64 -10.59 16.49 15.15
C GLN A 64 -10.62 15.72 16.49
N GLN A 65 -11.78 15.63 17.15
CA GLN A 65 -11.94 14.87 18.39
C GLN A 65 -11.77 13.36 18.19
N LEU A 66 -12.21 12.83 17.04
CA LEU A 66 -12.00 11.43 16.67
C LEU A 66 -10.52 11.15 16.42
N ARG A 67 -9.84 12.01 15.65
CA ARG A 67 -8.41 11.88 15.33
C ARG A 67 -7.49 12.04 16.54
N SER A 68 -7.89 12.82 17.53
CA SER A 68 -7.14 13.01 18.78
C SER A 68 -7.47 11.99 19.87
N GLY A 69 -8.43 11.09 19.63
CA GLY A 69 -8.88 10.11 20.63
C GLY A 69 -9.71 10.69 21.78
N LYS A 70 -9.99 12.01 21.81
CA LYS A 70 -10.83 12.66 22.83
C LYS A 70 -12.26 12.10 22.85
N LYS A 71 -12.77 11.69 21.69
CA LYS A 71 -14.05 10.99 21.55
C LYS A 71 -13.84 9.69 20.79
N PRO A 72 -13.41 8.60 21.46
CA PRO A 72 -12.95 7.39 20.78
C PRO A 72 -14.10 6.54 20.22
N ASN A 73 -15.35 6.81 20.59
CA ASN A 73 -16.51 6.01 20.20
C ASN A 73 -17.45 6.78 19.24
N PRO A 74 -17.18 6.74 17.91
CA PRO A 74 -18.08 7.29 16.90
C PRO A 74 -19.38 6.48 16.78
N THR A 75 -20.42 7.11 16.24
CA THR A 75 -21.64 6.38 15.87
C THR A 75 -21.39 5.49 14.65
N MET A 76 -22.17 4.41 14.49
CA MET A 76 -22.10 3.56 13.30
C MET A 76 -22.30 4.36 12.00
N LYS A 77 -23.17 5.38 12.01
CA LYS A 77 -23.37 6.28 10.88
C LYS A 77 -22.08 7.03 10.51
N THR A 78 -21.36 7.53 11.51
CA THR A 78 -20.06 8.20 11.32
C THR A 78 -19.01 7.25 10.77
N ILE A 79 -18.94 6.02 11.30
CA ILE A 79 -18.00 4.98 10.84
C ILE A 79 -18.22 4.67 9.36
N VAL A 80 -19.47 4.40 8.97
CA VAL A 80 -19.82 4.08 7.58
C VAL A 80 -19.51 5.25 6.65
N ALA A 81 -19.81 6.49 7.07
CA ALA A 81 -19.52 7.68 6.29
C ALA A 81 -18.00 7.87 6.09
N LEU A 82 -17.19 7.70 7.15
CA LEU A 82 -15.73 7.75 7.06
C LEU A 82 -15.17 6.66 6.15
N ALA A 83 -15.62 5.42 6.33
CA ALA A 83 -15.20 4.29 5.51
C ALA A 83 -15.51 4.53 4.02
N THR A 84 -16.69 5.06 3.72
CA THR A 84 -17.10 5.41 2.35
C THR A 84 -16.21 6.52 1.76
N PHE A 85 -15.93 7.57 2.54
CA PHE A 85 -15.08 8.67 2.11
C PHE A 85 -13.67 8.20 1.76
N PHE A 86 -13.08 7.35 2.61
CA PHE A 86 -11.75 6.78 2.42
C PHE A 86 -11.73 5.53 1.51
N GLN A 87 -12.86 5.14 0.93
CA GLN A 87 -12.99 3.96 0.06
C GLN A 87 -12.45 2.67 0.72
N VAL A 88 -12.70 2.50 2.02
CA VAL A 88 -12.39 1.29 2.79
C VAL A 88 -13.67 0.64 3.32
N SER A 89 -13.56 -0.61 3.77
CA SER A 89 -14.67 -1.30 4.43
C SER A 89 -14.89 -0.73 5.85
N PRO A 90 -16.12 -0.65 6.37
CA PRO A 90 -16.36 -0.22 7.76
C PRO A 90 -15.61 -1.09 8.79
N GLY A 91 -15.37 -2.36 8.46
CA GLY A 91 -14.57 -3.28 9.29
C GLY A 91 -13.10 -2.92 9.41
N PHE A 92 -12.57 -1.98 8.60
CA PHE A 92 -11.20 -1.49 8.67
C PHE A 92 -10.81 -1.01 10.08
N PHE A 93 -11.75 -0.36 10.77
CA PHE A 93 -11.50 0.21 12.10
C PHE A 93 -11.49 -0.84 13.22
N PHE A 94 -11.86 -2.10 12.96
CA PHE A 94 -12.14 -3.11 14.01
C PHE A 94 -11.53 -4.49 13.76
N ASP A 95 -11.36 -4.93 12.50
CA ASP A 95 -10.79 -6.23 12.15
C ASP A 95 -9.46 -6.04 11.43
N LYS A 96 -8.36 -6.47 12.07
CA LYS A 96 -6.99 -6.40 11.53
C LYS A 96 -6.86 -7.02 10.13
N ARG A 97 -7.62 -8.09 9.85
CA ARG A 97 -7.60 -8.77 8.54
C ARG A 97 -8.28 -7.93 7.47
N VAL A 98 -9.36 -7.24 7.83
CA VAL A 98 -10.05 -6.30 6.93
C VAL A 98 -9.17 -5.08 6.68
N ALA A 99 -8.52 -4.56 7.72
CA ALA A 99 -7.58 -3.45 7.62
C ALA A 99 -6.45 -3.78 6.64
N ARG A 100 -5.73 -4.90 6.84
CA ARG A 100 -4.62 -5.33 5.98
C ARG A 100 -5.02 -5.47 4.51
N ARG A 101 -6.16 -6.14 4.24
CA ARG A 101 -6.68 -6.31 2.88
C ARG A 101 -7.00 -4.98 2.21
N ASP A 102 -7.53 -4.02 2.96
CA ASP A 102 -7.88 -2.72 2.40
C ASP A 102 -6.64 -1.81 2.28
N MET A 103 -5.62 -1.98 3.14
CA MET A 103 -4.32 -1.30 3.01
C MET A 103 -3.58 -1.69 1.73
N GLU A 104 -3.53 -2.98 1.41
CA GLU A 104 -2.93 -3.50 0.17
C GLU A 104 -3.54 -2.83 -1.09
N LYS A 105 -4.80 -2.40 -1.04
CA LYS A 105 -5.46 -1.70 -2.16
C LYS A 105 -5.13 -0.22 -2.23
N HIS A 106 -4.75 0.38 -1.11
CA HIS A 106 -4.52 1.82 -0.96
C HIS A 106 -3.05 2.18 -0.95
N GLU A 107 -2.16 1.19 -0.99
CA GLU A 107 -0.75 1.40 -1.23
C GLU A 107 -0.56 2.11 -2.58
N ALA A 108 0.08 3.27 -2.54
CA ALA A 108 0.26 4.06 -3.73
C ALA A 108 1.19 3.29 -4.67
N PRO A 109 0.81 3.06 -5.94
CA PRO A 109 1.66 2.32 -6.84
C PRO A 109 3.00 3.02 -6.97
N THR A 110 4.08 2.25 -6.87
CA THR A 110 5.44 2.72 -7.06
C THR A 110 5.59 3.32 -8.46
N ASP A 111 6.62 4.14 -8.67
CA ASP A 111 6.89 4.68 -10.00
C ASP A 111 7.20 3.57 -11.02
N ALA A 112 7.73 2.43 -10.56
CA ALA A 112 7.92 1.22 -11.35
C ALA A 112 6.57 0.65 -11.84
N GLU A 113 5.63 0.43 -10.92
CA GLU A 113 4.30 -0.09 -11.26
C GLU A 113 3.53 0.86 -12.19
N LYS A 114 3.61 2.17 -11.94
CA LYS A 114 3.01 3.18 -12.83
C LYS A 114 3.60 3.10 -14.24
N ARG A 115 4.92 2.93 -14.37
CA ARG A 115 5.61 2.79 -15.67
C ARG A 115 5.22 1.49 -16.37
N LEU A 116 5.14 0.38 -15.65
CA LEU A 116 4.67 -0.90 -16.20
C LEU A 116 3.24 -0.79 -16.74
N VAL A 117 2.33 -0.22 -15.95
CA VAL A 117 0.94 0.04 -16.38
C VAL A 117 0.91 0.94 -17.61
N ALA A 118 1.75 1.98 -17.67
CA ALA A 118 1.86 2.85 -18.83
C ALA A 118 2.39 2.11 -20.07
N ALA A 119 3.43 1.28 -19.93
CA ALA A 119 3.99 0.46 -21.01
C ALA A 119 2.97 -0.54 -21.57
N MET A 120 2.20 -1.17 -20.68
CA MET A 120 1.13 -2.11 -21.03
C MET A 120 -0.05 -1.44 -21.76
N ARG A 121 -0.11 -0.10 -21.87
CA ARG A 121 -1.09 0.57 -22.74
C ARG A 121 -0.75 0.41 -24.22
N SER A 122 0.53 0.21 -24.57
CA SER A 122 0.97 0.00 -25.95
C SER A 122 0.50 -1.35 -26.49
N ARG A 123 -0.17 -1.32 -27.66
CA ARG A 123 -0.62 -2.55 -28.36
C ARG A 123 0.56 -3.46 -28.73
N GLY A 124 1.71 -2.89 -29.08
CA GLY A 124 2.91 -3.64 -29.43
C GLY A 124 3.46 -4.42 -28.24
N VAL A 125 3.59 -3.74 -27.09
CA VAL A 125 4.07 -4.32 -25.83
C VAL A 125 3.16 -5.45 -25.38
N ARG A 126 1.83 -5.24 -25.34
CA ARG A 126 0.87 -6.30 -24.96
C ARG A 126 0.96 -7.54 -25.84
N ARG A 127 1.16 -7.37 -27.16
CA ARG A 127 1.26 -8.51 -28.09
C ARG A 127 2.52 -9.35 -27.85
N ILE A 128 3.63 -8.71 -27.49
CA ILE A 128 4.87 -9.40 -27.12
C ILE A 128 4.66 -10.16 -25.80
N ALA A 129 4.12 -9.49 -24.77
CA ALA A 129 3.84 -10.10 -23.48
C ALA A 129 2.94 -11.35 -23.58
N LEU A 130 1.85 -11.28 -24.34
CA LEU A 130 0.94 -12.42 -24.55
C LEU A 130 1.61 -13.60 -25.26
N ARG A 131 2.62 -13.37 -26.10
CA ARG A 131 3.39 -14.43 -26.78
C ARG A 131 4.54 -14.97 -25.95
N ALA A 132 5.10 -14.13 -25.09
CA ALA A 132 6.13 -14.53 -24.14
C ALA A 132 5.56 -15.39 -23.01
N ASN A 133 4.26 -15.28 -22.74
CA ASN A 133 3.58 -16.08 -21.73
C ASN A 133 3.73 -17.60 -22.01
N GLY A 134 4.33 -18.32 -21.08
CA GLY A 134 4.58 -19.77 -21.17
C GLY A 134 5.89 -20.15 -21.85
N LEU A 135 6.74 -19.19 -22.23
CA LEU A 135 8.11 -19.49 -22.66
C LEU A 135 8.96 -20.00 -21.50
N SER A 136 9.97 -20.81 -21.83
CA SER A 136 10.98 -21.24 -20.85
C SER A 136 11.84 -20.04 -20.41
N PRO A 137 12.45 -20.09 -19.21
CA PRO A 137 13.38 -19.04 -18.76
C PRO A 137 14.51 -18.77 -19.75
N GLU A 138 15.05 -19.82 -20.39
CA GLU A 138 16.09 -19.69 -21.41
C GLU A 138 15.59 -18.95 -22.66
N SER A 139 14.35 -19.21 -23.07
CA SER A 139 13.72 -18.52 -24.20
C SER A 139 13.40 -17.05 -23.89
N LEU A 140 13.02 -16.75 -22.64
CA LEU A 140 12.84 -15.37 -22.18
C LEU A 140 14.17 -14.60 -22.21
N LYS A 141 15.27 -15.21 -21.76
CA LYS A 141 16.61 -14.61 -21.83
C LYS A 141 17.06 -14.31 -23.26
N MET A 142 16.75 -15.20 -24.21
CA MET A 142 17.01 -14.93 -25.63
C MET A 142 16.19 -13.75 -26.15
N LEU A 143 14.91 -13.66 -25.76
CA LEU A 143 14.04 -12.54 -26.12
C LEU A 143 14.54 -11.21 -25.55
N GLU A 144 14.99 -11.19 -24.29
CA GLU A 144 15.62 -10.03 -23.64
C GLU A 144 16.84 -9.53 -24.44
N ALA A 145 17.72 -10.43 -24.87
CA ALA A 145 18.89 -10.07 -25.68
C ALA A 145 18.50 -9.44 -27.03
N VAL A 146 17.46 -9.95 -27.69
CA VAL A 146 16.93 -9.36 -28.94
C VAL A 146 16.35 -7.98 -28.69
N ILE A 147 15.59 -7.80 -27.60
CA ILE A 147 15.02 -6.50 -27.21
C ILE A 147 16.15 -5.50 -26.92
N SER A 148 17.17 -5.90 -26.16
CA SER A 148 18.34 -5.07 -25.84
C SER A 148 19.06 -4.62 -27.11
N THR A 149 19.26 -5.52 -28.07
CA THR A 149 19.88 -5.19 -29.37
C THR A 149 19.04 -4.17 -30.16
N ALA A 150 17.71 -4.34 -30.18
CA ALA A 150 16.82 -3.40 -30.85
C ALA A 150 16.84 -2.02 -30.19
N ARG A 151 16.90 -1.94 -28.86
CA ARG A 151 17.02 -0.68 -28.11
C ARG A 151 18.30 0.07 -28.49
N VAL A 152 19.44 -0.62 -28.55
CA VAL A 152 20.72 -0.01 -28.96
C VAL A 152 20.63 0.50 -30.40
N ALA A 153 20.00 -0.26 -31.31
CA ALA A 153 19.79 0.18 -32.70
C ALA A 153 18.93 1.45 -32.80
N ASP A 154 17.99 1.64 -31.88
CA ASP A 154 17.14 2.84 -31.77
C ASP A 154 17.80 3.98 -30.97
N GLY A 155 19.06 3.83 -30.55
CA GLY A 155 19.79 4.83 -29.77
C GLY A 155 19.37 4.91 -28.29
N LEU A 156 18.73 3.87 -27.77
CA LEU A 156 18.31 3.74 -26.37
C LEU A 156 19.32 2.89 -25.58
N SER A 157 19.33 3.06 -24.26
CA SER A 157 20.13 2.22 -23.36
C SER A 157 19.73 0.74 -23.49
N PRO A 158 20.68 -0.23 -23.52
CA PRO A 158 20.40 -1.66 -23.62
C PRO A 158 19.59 -2.20 -22.43
N GLU A 159 19.70 -1.55 -21.28
CA GLU A 159 18.95 -1.85 -20.05
C GLU A 159 17.77 -0.88 -19.93
N THR A 160 16.63 -1.36 -19.42
CA THR A 160 15.61 -0.48 -18.84
C THR A 160 16.08 -0.10 -17.44
N VAL A 161 15.55 0.99 -16.87
CA VAL A 161 15.82 1.43 -15.49
C VAL A 161 15.31 0.39 -14.44
N GLU A 162 14.97 -0.82 -14.89
CA GLU A 162 14.33 -1.90 -14.13
C GLU A 162 15.30 -3.00 -13.71
N ASP A 163 16.52 -3.10 -14.26
CA ASP A 163 17.54 -4.00 -13.68
C ASP A 163 18.02 -3.54 -12.28
N ASP A 164 17.69 -2.30 -11.89
CA ASP A 164 17.85 -1.74 -10.52
C ASP A 164 16.59 -1.90 -9.65
N LEU A 165 15.48 -2.40 -10.20
CA LEU A 165 14.23 -2.59 -9.46
C LEU A 165 14.17 -4.02 -8.96
N ASP A 166 14.75 -4.23 -7.77
CA ASP A 166 14.52 -5.43 -6.98
C ASP A 166 13.02 -5.53 -6.69
N LEU A 167 12.32 -6.39 -7.43
CA LEU A 167 10.92 -6.74 -7.17
C LEU A 167 10.80 -7.73 -6.00
N SER A 168 11.87 -7.93 -5.23
CA SER A 168 11.84 -8.60 -3.93
C SER A 168 11.83 -7.61 -2.76
N GLU A 169 10.69 -6.98 -2.53
CA GLU A 169 10.28 -6.60 -1.17
C GLU A 169 8.89 -7.15 -0.88
#